data_AF-A0A6V7X7X8-F1
#
_entry.id   AF-A0A6V7X7X8-F1
#
_cell.length_a   1.000
_cell.length_b   1.000
_cell.length_c   1.000
_cell.angle_alpha   90.00
_cell.angle_beta   90.00
_cell.angle_gamma   90.00
#
_symmetry.space_group_name_H-M   'P 1'
#
loop_
_entity.id
_entity.type
_entity.pdbx_description
1 polymer ?
#
loop_
_entity_poly.entity_id
_entity_poly.type
_entity_poly.pdbx_seq_one_letter_code
_entity_poly.pdbx_strand_id
1 'polypeptide(L)'
;MAFGEFKIKLEMVVGIYAQDMKLELHSPNGKFCSELVGDDRTLEEMGVIDNSIIHVHDVSQKLSSLIPQDSNTSNVEHYTIPDEKYSARKGNLFILFYII
;
A
#
# COMPACT_ATOMS: atom_id res chain seq x y z
N MET A 1 -11.89 15.28 0.09
CA MET A 1 -10.62 15.20 0.85
C MET A 1 -9.51 15.74 -0.03
N ALA A 2 -8.60 16.55 0.49
CA ALA A 2 -7.43 17.04 -0.25
C ALA A 2 -6.42 15.91 -0.48
N PHE A 3 -5.70 15.93 -1.60
CA PHE A 3 -4.73 14.90 -1.93
C PHE A 3 -3.57 14.85 -0.92
N GLY A 4 -3.06 16.00 -0.47
CA GLY A 4 -2.02 16.05 0.56
C GLY A 4 -2.44 15.38 1.88
N GLU A 5 -3.68 15.63 2.35
CA GLU A 5 -4.23 14.97 3.54
C GLU A 5 -4.36 13.46 3.35
N PHE A 6 -4.71 13.02 2.15
CA PHE A 6 -4.83 11.61 1.81
C PHE A 6 -3.47 10.91 1.84
N LYS A 7 -2.40 11.52 1.32
CA LYS A 7 -1.04 10.97 1.39
C LYS A 7 -0.56 10.80 2.85
N ILE A 8 -0.86 11.76 3.72
CA ILE A 8 -0.51 11.68 5.16
C ILE A 8 -1.24 10.50 5.82
N LYS A 9 -2.51 10.25 5.47
CA LYS A 9 -3.23 9.08 5.98
C LYS A 9 -2.65 7.77 5.47
N LEU A 10 -2.25 7.73 4.20
CA LEU A 10 -1.60 6.56 3.62
C LEU A 10 -0.24 6.28 4.25
N GLU A 11 0.51 7.29 4.67
CA GLU A 11 1.80 7.11 5.35
C GLU A 11 1.64 6.22 6.59
N MET A 12 0.53 6.37 7.33
CA MET A 12 0.23 5.53 8.50
C MET A 12 -0.13 4.08 8.13
N VAL A 13 -0.55 3.82 6.89
CA VAL A 13 -0.98 2.49 6.42
C VAL A 13 0.16 1.75 5.74
N VAL A 14 0.91 2.42 4.86
CA VAL A 14 1.97 1.80 4.04
C VAL A 14 3.37 1.99 4.63
N GLY A 15 3.55 2.90 5.60
CA GLY A 15 4.85 3.14 6.23
C GLY A 15 5.90 3.84 5.35
N ILE A 16 5.48 4.41 4.23
CA ILE A 16 6.31 5.24 3.35
C ILE A 16 5.99 6.70 3.67
N TYR A 17 6.99 7.59 3.73
CA TYR A 17 6.72 9.01 3.94
C TYR A 17 5.93 9.59 2.76
N ALA A 18 4.98 10.50 3.01
CA ALA A 18 4.14 11.08 1.98
C ALA A 18 4.94 11.72 0.82
N GLN A 19 6.09 12.33 1.12
CA GLN A 19 7.00 12.91 0.12
C GLN A 19 7.70 11.85 -0.77
N ASP A 20 7.84 10.63 -0.25
CA ASP A 20 8.53 9.50 -0.86
C ASP A 20 7.54 8.56 -1.60
N MET A 21 6.26 8.97 -1.75
CA MET A 21 5.23 8.21 -2.45
C MET A 21 4.89 8.78 -3.82
N LYS A 22 4.78 7.89 -4.81
CA LYS A 22 4.10 8.13 -6.09
C LYS A 22 2.80 7.34 -6.14
N LEU A 23 1.68 7.97 -6.50
CA LEU A 23 0.35 7.35 -6.47
C LEU A 23 -0.24 7.22 -7.87
N GLU A 24 -0.83 6.07 -8.15
CA GLU A 24 -1.55 5.80 -9.40
C GLU A 24 -3.00 5.42 -9.10
N LEU A 25 -3.91 5.99 -9.88
CA LEU A 25 -5.32 5.66 -9.89
C LEU A 25 -5.56 4.54 -10.89
N HIS A 26 -6.18 3.47 -10.40
CA HIS A 26 -6.63 2.35 -11.19
C HIS A 26 -8.15 2.23 -11.08
N SER A 27 -8.77 1.81 -12.17
CA SER A 27 -10.18 1.48 -12.21
C SER A 27 -10.46 0.18 -11.41
N PRO A 28 -11.73 -0.12 -11.09
CA PRO A 28 -12.07 -1.30 -10.28
C PRO A 28 -11.64 -2.65 -10.86
N ASN A 29 -11.33 -2.70 -12.17
CA ASN A 29 -10.81 -3.89 -12.84
C ASN A 29 -9.27 -3.97 -12.81
N GLY A 30 -8.60 -3.06 -12.10
CA GLY A 30 -7.13 -3.00 -11.99
C GLY A 30 -6.44 -2.26 -13.14
N LYS A 31 -7.15 -1.75 -14.15
CA LYS A 31 -6.53 -1.00 -15.25
C LYS A 31 -6.10 0.40 -14.78
N PHE A 32 -4.86 0.77 -15.07
CA PHE A 32 -4.32 2.11 -14.86
C PHE A 32 -5.17 3.17 -15.56
N CYS A 33 -5.51 4.23 -14.83
CA CYS A 33 -6.23 5.39 -15.33
C CYS A 33 -5.31 6.61 -15.44
N SER A 34 -4.66 6.97 -14.35
CA SER A 34 -3.82 8.18 -14.29
C SER A 34 -2.91 8.19 -13.07
N GLU A 35 -1.84 8.98 -13.15
CA GLU A 35 -1.05 9.34 -11.96
C GLU A 35 -1.76 10.44 -11.16
N LEU A 36 -1.70 10.35 -9.84
CA LEU A 36 -2.25 11.38 -8.94
C LEU A 36 -1.16 12.38 -8.58
N VAL A 37 -1.32 13.63 -9.03
CA VAL A 37 -0.35 14.71 -8.89
C VAL A 37 -1.02 16.03 -8.46
N GLY A 38 -0.32 16.82 -7.66
CA GLY A 38 -0.80 18.11 -7.13
C GLY A 38 -1.48 17.96 -5.77
N ASP A 39 -0.84 18.41 -4.71
CA ASP A 39 -1.29 18.25 -3.32
C ASP A 39 -2.52 19.12 -2.98
N ASP A 40 -2.77 20.12 -3.81
CA ASP A 40 -3.77 21.17 -3.72
C ASP A 40 -5.12 20.81 -4.36
N ARG A 41 -5.21 19.68 -5.07
CA ARG A 41 -6.47 19.15 -5.62
C ARG A 41 -7.14 18.17 -4.67
N THR A 42 -8.45 18.05 -4.78
CA THR A 42 -9.22 17.03 -4.07
C THR A 42 -9.22 15.70 -4.81
N LEU A 43 -9.43 14.59 -4.10
CA LEU A 43 -9.53 13.25 -4.70
C LEU A 43 -10.67 13.16 -5.73
N GLU A 44 -11.77 13.87 -5.51
CA GLU A 44 -12.91 13.91 -6.42
C GLU A 44 -12.55 14.63 -7.72
N GLU A 45 -11.88 15.79 -7.64
CA GLU A 45 -11.38 16.50 -8.83
C GLU A 45 -10.35 15.68 -9.61
N MET A 46 -9.66 14.75 -8.94
CA MET A 46 -8.74 13.80 -9.57
C MET A 46 -9.45 12.57 -10.18
N GLY A 47 -10.78 12.48 -10.07
CA GLY A 47 -11.57 11.40 -10.64
C GLY A 47 -11.56 10.11 -9.82
N VAL A 48 -11.17 10.18 -8.55
CA VAL A 48 -11.30 9.04 -7.63
C VAL A 48 -12.78 8.82 -7.34
N ILE A 49 -13.26 7.61 -7.59
CA ILE A 49 -14.63 7.18 -7.31
C ILE A 49 -14.62 5.94 -6.42
N ASP A 50 -15.79 5.55 -5.93
CA ASP A 50 -15.92 4.33 -5.14
C ASP A 50 -15.42 3.10 -5.93
N ASN A 51 -14.73 2.20 -5.23
CA ASN A 51 -14.05 1.02 -5.79
C ASN A 51 -12.87 1.30 -6.71
N SER A 52 -12.42 2.56 -6.84
CA SER A 52 -11.10 2.85 -7.40
C SER A 52 -10.00 2.19 -6.57
N ILE A 53 -8.94 1.76 -7.25
CA ILE A 53 -7.77 1.16 -6.63
C ILE A 53 -6.65 2.21 -6.65
N ILE A 54 -6.01 2.44 -5.50
CA ILE A 54 -4.86 3.32 -5.38
C ILE A 54 -3.61 2.47 -5.27
N HIS A 55 -2.73 2.56 -6.26
CA HIS A 55 -1.39 1.95 -6.18
C HIS A 55 -0.41 2.98 -5.62
N VAL A 56 0.36 2.58 -4.62
CA VAL A 56 1.38 3.41 -3.97
C VAL A 56 2.75 2.82 -4.27
N HIS A 57 3.60 3.61 -4.90
CA HIS A 57 4.99 3.25 -5.23
C HIS A 57 5.95 4.00 -4.32
N ASP A 58 6.86 3.27 -3.65
CA ASP A 58 7.96 3.85 -2.89
C ASP A 58 9.07 4.33 -3.85
N VAL A 59 9.24 5.64 -3.97
CA VAL A 59 10.33 6.21 -4.79
C VAL A 59 11.61 6.47 -4.00
N SER A 60 11.58 6.32 -2.67
CA SER A 60 12.78 6.47 -1.83
C SER A 60 13.77 5.32 -1.98
N GLN A 61 13.29 4.18 -2.50
CA GLN A 61 14.01 2.90 -2.56
C GLN A 61 14.48 2.37 -1.19
N LYS A 62 14.02 2.97 -0.09
CA LYS A 62 14.34 2.52 1.27
C LYS A 62 13.71 1.17 1.54
N LEU A 63 12.47 0.94 1.11
CA LEU A 63 11.81 -0.35 1.30
C LEU A 63 12.48 -1.45 0.48
N SER A 64 12.86 -1.16 -0.77
CA SER A 64 13.64 -2.09 -1.62
C SER A 64 15.05 -2.36 -1.10
N SER A 65 15.59 -1.53 -0.21
CA SER A 65 16.87 -1.80 0.46
C SER A 65 16.72 -2.72 1.68
N LEU A 66 15.50 -2.82 2.23
CA LEU A 66 15.14 -3.71 3.35
C LEU A 66 14.68 -5.09 2.86
N ILE A 67 14.17 -5.17 1.63
CA ILE A 67 13.80 -6.42 0.96
C ILE A 67 14.93 -6.76 -0.02
N PRO A 68 15.77 -7.78 0.23
CA PRO A 68 16.84 -8.12 -0.70
C PRO A 68 16.23 -8.43 -2.08
N GLN A 69 16.59 -7.65 -3.10
CA GLN A 69 16.10 -7.85 -4.48
C GLN A 69 16.47 -9.22 -5.06
N ASP A 70 17.48 -9.88 -4.48
CA ASP A 70 17.93 -11.25 -4.77
C ASP A 70 17.48 -12.27 -3.70
N SER A 71 16.47 -11.95 -2.89
CA SER A 71 15.93 -12.94 -1.93
C SER A 71 15.21 -14.03 -2.70
N ASN A 72 15.98 -15.06 -3.04
CA ASN A 72 15.50 -16.42 -3.12
C ASN A 72 14.68 -16.65 -1.85
N THR A 73 13.35 -16.54 -1.96
CA THR A 73 12.40 -16.64 -0.84
C THR A 73 12.46 -18.01 -0.16
N SER A 74 13.26 -18.95 -0.70
CA SER A 74 13.58 -20.26 -0.14
C SER A 74 14.24 -20.21 1.24
N ASN A 75 14.87 -19.09 1.64
CA ASN A 75 15.57 -18.96 2.92
C ASN A 75 14.81 -18.13 3.97
N VAL A 76 13.58 -17.70 3.67
CA VAL A 76 12.73 -17.08 4.68
C VAL A 76 12.12 -18.19 5.53
N GLU A 77 12.39 -18.19 6.83
CA GLU A 77 11.75 -19.13 7.75
C GLU A 77 10.25 -18.88 7.76
N HIS A 78 9.51 -19.77 7.08
CA HIS A 78 8.06 -19.77 7.08
C HIS A 78 7.55 -20.18 8.46
N TYR A 79 7.22 -19.21 9.31
CA TYR A 79 6.52 -19.48 10.56
C TYR A 79 5.02 -19.68 10.30
N THR A 80 4.61 -20.94 10.16
CA THR A 80 3.19 -21.31 10.12
C THR A 80 2.64 -21.35 11.54
N ILE A 81 1.62 -20.54 11.80
CA ILE A 81 0.90 -20.57 13.07
C ILE A 81 -0.06 -21.76 13.04
N PRO A 82 -0.02 -22.68 14.00
CA PRO A 82 -1.02 -23.74 14.09
C PRO A 82 -2.43 -23.18 14.24
N ASP A 83 -3.40 -23.78 13.56
CA ASP A 83 -4.80 -23.30 13.49
C ASP A 83 -5.43 -23.06 14.87
N GLU A 84 -5.07 -23.88 15.86
CA GLU A 84 -5.53 -23.75 17.24
C GLU A 84 -5.05 -22.44 17.89
N LYS A 85 -3.80 -22.04 17.64
CA LYS A 85 -3.24 -20.77 18.13
C LYS A 85 -3.78 -19.58 17.34
N TYR A 86 -4.05 -19.77 16.05
CA TYR A 86 -4.67 -18.72 15.22
C TYR A 86 -6.11 -18.44 15.68
N SER A 87 -6.89 -19.50 15.94
CA SER A 87 -8.29 -19.43 16.37
C SER A 87 -8.46 -18.87 17.79
N ALA A 88 -7.44 -18.98 18.64
CA ALA A 88 -7.42 -18.41 19.98
C ALA A 88 -7.13 -16.89 20.02
N ARG A 89 -6.85 -16.25 18.87
CA ARG A 89 -6.57 -14.82 18.79
C ARG A 89 -7.82 -14.01 19.14
N LYS A 90 -7.74 -13.25 20.23
CA LYS A 90 -8.73 -12.20 20.53
C LYS A 90 -8.35 -10.93 19.76
N GLY A 91 -8.79 -10.83 18.50
CA GLY A 91 -8.64 -9.60 17.70
C GLY A 91 -8.82 -9.83 16.19
N ASN A 92 -9.62 -8.97 15.55
CA ASN A 92 -9.94 -9.02 14.10
C ASN A 92 -8.92 -8.25 13.23
N LEU A 93 -7.62 -8.47 13.43
CA LEU A 93 -6.62 -7.80 12.59
C LEU A 93 -6.14 -8.75 11.48
N PHE A 94 -6.87 -8.73 10.36
CA PHE A 94 -6.39 -9.26 9.08
C PHE A 94 -5.70 -8.11 8.35
N ILE A 95 -4.37 -8.08 8.37
CA ILE A 95 -3.62 -7.25 7.43
C ILE A 95 -2.96 -8.19 6.43
N LEU A 96 -3.47 -8.18 5.20
CA LEU A 96 -2.88 -8.87 4.06
C LEU A 96 -2.07 -7.82 3.29
N PHE A 97 -0.76 -7.76 3.50
CA PHE A 97 0.13 -6.99 2.63
C PHE A 97 0.59 -7.90 1.50
N TYR A 98 0.07 -7.67 0.29
CA TYR A 98 0.77 -8.07 -0.93
C TYR A 98 1.51 -6.83 -1.42
N ILE A 99 2.81 -6.78 -1.15
CA ILE A 99 3.71 -5.83 -1.80
C ILE A 99 4.36 -6.63 -2.92
N ILE A 100 3.99 -6.31 -4.17
CA ILE A 100 4.62 -6.81 -5.40
C ILE A 100 5.76 -5.87 -5.75
#